data_AF-A0A413G1T9-F1
#
_entry.id   AF-A0A413G1T9-F1
#
_cell.length_a   1.000
_cell.length_b   1.000
_cell.length_c   1.000
_cell.angle_alpha   90.00
_cell.angle_beta   90.00
_cell.angle_gamma   90.00
#
_symmetry.space_group_name_H-M   'P 1'
#
loop_
_entity.id
_entity.type
_entity.pdbx_description
1 polymer ?
#
loop_
_entity_poly.entity_id
_entity_poly.type
_entity_poly.pdbx_seq_one_letter_code
_entity_poly.pdbx_strand_id
1 'polypeptide(L)'
;MRIQDLLIDPRSLGEKYWLVDVSPAYEYKDNRRTDTITGYRYSIALPEKGLEKINVKIDGPQLLDAPDGFAEVKFDGLEVFIYWSNGQPQVGARATGVQLVNTKA
;
A
#
# COMPACT_ATOMS: atom_id res chain seq x y z
N MET A 1 4.03 -9.57 -26.27
CA MET A 1 3.17 -9.36 -25.09
C MET A 1 2.83 -10.71 -24.50
N ARG A 2 3.23 -10.99 -23.25
CA ARG A 2 2.86 -12.19 -22.48
C ARG A 2 1.74 -11.80 -21.50
N ILE A 3 0.92 -12.77 -21.10
CA ILE A 3 -0.15 -12.51 -20.11
C ILE A 3 0.40 -11.97 -18.78
N GLN A 4 1.64 -12.32 -18.45
CA GLN A 4 2.36 -11.84 -17.26
C GLN A 4 2.80 -10.38 -17.34
N ASP A 5 2.79 -9.78 -18.54
CA ASP A 5 3.13 -8.38 -18.74
C ASP A 5 1.91 -7.46 -18.52
N LEU A 6 0.74 -8.02 -18.16
CA LEU A 6 -0.45 -7.24 -17.80
C LEU A 6 -0.23 -6.51 -16.46
N LEU A 7 -0.42 -5.19 -16.49
CA LEU A 7 -0.36 -4.34 -15.31
C LEU A 7 -1.76 -3.82 -14.98
N ILE A 8 -2.08 -3.80 -13.69
CA ILE A 8 -3.25 -3.09 -13.19
C ILE A 8 -2.85 -1.63 -13.07
N ASP A 9 -3.56 -0.76 -13.78
CA ASP A 9 -3.33 0.68 -13.73
C ASP A 9 -3.68 1.21 -12.33
N PRO A 10 -2.72 1.76 -11.57
CA PRO A 10 -2.99 2.28 -10.22
C PRO A 10 -4.07 3.37 -10.19
N ARG A 11 -4.30 4.08 -11.31
CA ARG A 11 -5.39 5.06 -11.44
C ARG A 11 -6.77 4.44 -11.24
N SER A 12 -6.89 3.11 -11.36
CA SER A 12 -8.15 2.41 -11.02
C SER A 12 -8.54 2.57 -9.55
N LEU A 13 -7.60 2.91 -8.66
CA LEU A 13 -7.83 3.15 -7.23
C LEU A 13 -8.40 4.55 -6.94
N GLY A 14 -8.37 5.46 -7.91
CA GLY A 14 -8.75 6.88 -7.76
C GLY A 14 -7.54 7.81 -7.68
N GLU A 15 -7.81 9.11 -7.63
CA GLU A 15 -6.76 10.15 -7.63
C GLU A 15 -6.29 10.53 -6.22
N LYS A 16 -7.10 10.25 -5.19
CA LYS A 16 -6.81 10.58 -3.80
C LYS A 16 -6.54 9.35 -2.94
N TYR A 17 -5.50 9.45 -2.13
CA TYR A 17 -5.10 8.42 -1.17
C TYR A 17 -5.06 9.01 0.23
N TRP A 18 -5.88 8.49 1.13
CA TRP A 18 -5.90 8.92 2.53
C TRP A 18 -5.23 7.88 3.41
N LEU A 19 -4.04 8.20 3.90
CA LEU A 19 -3.38 7.43 4.94
C LEU A 19 -4.21 7.47 6.22
N VAL A 20 -4.51 6.31 6.79
CA VAL A 20 -5.28 6.19 8.03
C VAL A 20 -4.60 5.35 9.10
N ASP A 21 -3.59 4.54 8.74
CA ASP A 21 -2.81 3.74 9.69
C ASP A 21 -1.47 3.30 9.08
N VAL A 22 -0.48 3.01 9.93
CA VAL A 22 0.83 2.49 9.54
C VAL A 22 1.19 1.32 10.44
N SER A 23 1.51 0.16 9.85
CA SER A 23 1.86 -1.05 10.59
C SER A 23 3.11 -1.75 10.06
N PRO A 24 3.91 -2.40 10.92
CA PRO A 24 5.12 -3.10 10.49
C PRO A 24 4.81 -4.30 9.58
N ALA A 25 5.66 -4.50 8.57
CA ALA A 25 5.65 -5.65 7.69
C ALA A 25 6.78 -6.62 8.05
N TYR A 26 6.42 -7.69 8.76
CA TYR A 26 7.37 -8.70 9.22
C TYR A 26 7.77 -9.68 8.13
N GLU A 27 9.01 -10.16 8.20
CA GLU A 27 9.51 -11.31 7.45
C GLU A 27 8.79 -12.60 7.91
N TYR A 28 8.49 -13.48 6.96
CA TYR A 28 8.01 -14.83 7.24
C TYR A 28 9.07 -15.84 6.81
N LYS A 29 9.41 -16.78 7.71
CA LYS A 29 10.27 -17.94 7.44
C LYS A 29 9.52 -19.19 7.86
N ASP A 30 9.53 -20.21 7.00
CA ASP A 30 8.82 -21.48 7.23
C ASP A 30 7.36 -21.30 7.66
N ASN A 31 6.67 -20.37 6.98
CA ASN A 31 5.27 -20.00 7.24
C ASN A 31 5.00 -19.43 8.65
N ARG A 32 6.04 -18.96 9.36
CA ARG A 32 5.94 -18.29 10.66
C ARG A 32 6.47 -16.87 10.57
N ARG A 33 5.74 -15.94 11.19
CA ARG A 33 6.17 -14.55 11.34
C ARG A 33 7.41 -14.50 12.23
N THR A 34 8.44 -13.80 11.79
CA THR A 34 9.63 -13.49 12.61
C THR A 34 9.48 -12.11 13.25
N ASP A 35 10.42 -11.73 14.12
CA ASP A 35 10.48 -10.38 14.69
C ASP A 35 11.20 -9.38 13.77
N THR A 36 11.70 -9.82 12.62
CA THR A 36 12.40 -8.96 11.65
C THR A 36 11.40 -8.13 10.86
N ILE A 37 11.46 -6.81 11.00
CA ILE A 37 10.71 -5.87 10.16
C ILE A 37 11.45 -5.71 8.83
N THR A 38 10.73 -5.90 7.72
CA THR A 38 11.25 -5.76 6.34
C THR A 38 10.75 -4.51 5.64
N GLY A 39 9.75 -3.85 6.21
CA GLY A 39 9.05 -2.72 5.63
C GLY A 39 7.87 -2.32 6.47
N TYR A 40 7.05 -1.43 5.94
CA TYR A 40 5.83 -0.95 6.58
C TYR A 40 4.66 -1.00 5.59
N ARG A 41 3.47 -1.29 6.11
CA ARG A 41 2.21 -1.24 5.38
C ARG A 41 1.51 0.06 5.74
N TYR A 42 1.22 0.86 4.73
CA TYR A 42 0.43 2.07 4.83
C TYR A 42 -1.01 1.70 4.47
N SER A 43 -1.91 1.79 5.44
CA SER A 43 -3.34 1.53 5.25
C SER A 43 -3.96 2.77 4.63
N ILE A 44 -4.44 2.64 3.40
CA ILE A 44 -4.95 3.74 2.59
C ILE A 44 -6.44 3.57 2.37
N ALA A 45 -7.23 4.53 2.83
CA ALA A 45 -8.62 4.69 2.42
C ALA A 45 -8.69 5.36 1.04
N LEU A 46 -9.58 4.86 0.18
CA LEU A 46 -9.80 5.33 -1.19
C LEU A 46 -11.14 6.10 -1.25
N PRO A 47 -11.13 7.44 -1.18
CA PRO A 47 -12.37 8.23 -1.06
C PRO A 47 -13.31 8.04 -2.25
N GLU A 48 -12.74 7.89 -3.45
CA GLU A 48 -13.48 7.69 -4.70
C GLU A 48 -14.00 6.26 -4.87
N LYS A 49 -13.65 5.36 -3.95
CA LYS A 49 -14.10 3.95 -3.89
C LYS A 49 -14.86 3.66 -2.60
N GLY A 50 -15.64 4.64 -2.12
CA GLY A 50 -16.47 4.46 -0.93
C GLY A 50 -15.68 4.18 0.35
N LEU A 51 -14.45 4.69 0.43
CA LEU A 51 -13.53 4.48 1.56
C LEU A 51 -13.08 3.02 1.74
N GLU A 52 -13.14 2.21 0.68
CA GLU A 52 -12.43 0.93 0.66
C GLU A 52 -10.95 1.13 1.00
N LYS A 53 -10.37 0.13 1.68
CA LYS A 53 -9.00 0.19 2.17
C LYS A 53 -8.09 -0.78 1.43
N ILE A 54 -6.90 -0.30 1.07
CA ILE A 54 -5.81 -1.12 0.57
C ILE A 54 -4.55 -0.88 1.40
N ASN A 55 -3.74 -1.92 1.56
CA ASN A 55 -2.41 -1.80 2.17
C ASN A 55 -1.37 -1.63 1.07
N VAL A 56 -0.62 -0.53 1.12
CA VAL A 56 0.56 -0.33 0.27
C VAL A 56 1.80 -0.68 1.08
N LYS A 57 2.53 -1.72 0.67
CA LYS A 57 3.79 -2.10 1.31
C LYS A 57 4.96 -1.28 0.74
N ILE A 58 5.79 -0.72 1.61
CA ILE A 58 7.08 -0.14 1.24
C ILE A 58 8.15 -0.84 2.07
N ASP A 59 9.16 -1.38 1.39
CA ASP A 59 10.29 -2.07 2.03
C ASP A 59 11.27 -1.04 2.63
N GLY A 60 11.94 -1.42 3.72
CA GLY A 60 12.89 -0.55 4.43
C GLY A 60 12.29 0.21 5.62
N PRO A 61 12.88 1.35 6.01
CA PRO A 61 12.46 2.09 7.19
C PRO A 61 11.08 2.74 7.01
N GLN A 62 10.43 3.04 8.13
CA GLN A 62 9.18 3.81 8.14
C GLN A 62 9.42 5.23 7.59
N LEU A 63 8.51 5.71 6.74
CA LEU A 63 8.61 7.01 6.06
C LEU A 63 7.61 8.04 6.61
N LEU A 64 6.46 7.59 7.12
CA LEU A 64 5.44 8.42 7.75
C LEU A 64 4.87 7.70 8.99
N ASP A 65 4.41 8.47 9.97
CA ASP A 65 3.66 7.96 11.12
C ASP A 65 2.17 7.81 10.80
N ALA A 66 1.48 7.00 11.61
CA ALA A 66 0.02 6.94 11.57
C ALA A 66 -0.56 8.33 11.95
N PRO A 67 -1.45 8.91 11.13
CA PRO A 67 -2.01 10.22 11.42
C PRO A 67 -3.11 10.14 12.50
N ASP A 68 -3.39 11.28 13.14
CA ASP A 68 -4.63 11.45 13.90
C ASP A 68 -5.79 11.70 12.92
N GLY A 69 -6.60 10.68 12.66
CA GLY A 69 -7.64 10.70 11.63
C GLY A 69 -7.12 10.25 10.26
N PHE A 70 -6.86 11.18 9.35
CA PHE A 70 -6.31 10.86 8.02
C PHE A 70 -5.38 11.94 7.49
N ALA A 71 -4.46 11.54 6.62
CA ALA A 71 -3.60 12.45 5.88
C ALA A 71 -3.60 12.10 4.39
N GLU A 72 -3.74 13.10 3.52
CA GLU A 72 -3.64 12.87 2.08
C GLU A 72 -2.18 12.64 1.68
N VAL A 73 -1.94 11.56 0.94
CA VAL A 73 -0.60 11.13 0.53
C VAL A 73 -0.51 10.86 -0.97
N LYS A 74 0.71 10.88 -1.47
CA LYS A 74 1.07 10.39 -2.80
C LYS A 74 2.17 9.35 -2.68
N PHE A 75 2.21 8.40 -3.62
CA PHE A 75 3.19 7.33 -3.67
C PHE A 75 4.15 7.50 -4.85
N ASP A 76 5.41 7.15 -4.61
CA ASP A 76 6.41 7.02 -5.66
C ASP A 76 6.49 5.57 -6.12
N GLY A 77 6.34 5.32 -7.43
CA GLY A 77 6.43 3.96 -7.99
C GLY A 77 5.34 3.02 -7.49
N LEU A 78 4.09 3.50 -7.38
CA LEU A 78 2.95 2.68 -6.98
C LEU A 78 2.68 1.59 -8.03
N GLU A 79 2.68 0.34 -7.59
CA GLU A 79 2.32 -0.82 -8.38
C GLU A 79 1.17 -1.58 -7.72
N VAL A 80 0.18 -1.95 -8.53
CA VAL A 80 -0.97 -2.77 -8.11
C VAL A 80 -0.88 -4.12 -8.82
N PHE A 81 -1.06 -5.19 -8.06
CA PHE A 81 -0.92 -6.56 -8.57
C PHE A 81 -1.95 -7.50 -7.95
N ILE A 82 -2.21 -8.62 -8.64
CA ILE A 82 -3.00 -9.72 -8.08
C ILE A 82 -2.06 -10.78 -7.52
N TYR A 83 -2.35 -11.25 -6.32
CA TYR A 83 -1.72 -12.44 -5.75
C TYR A 83 -2.78 -13.43 -5.32
N TRP A 84 -2.43 -14.71 -5.28
CA TRP A 84 -3.34 -15.76 -4.84
C TRP A 84 -3.15 -16.01 -3.34
N SER A 85 -4.25 -16.04 -2.60
CA SER A 85 -4.26 -16.39 -1.18
C SER A 85 -5.53 -17.17 -0.87
N ASN A 86 -5.41 -18.29 -0.14
CA ASN A 86 -6.54 -19.15 0.24
C ASN A 86 -7.47 -19.51 -0.95
N GLY A 87 -6.88 -19.75 -2.13
CA GLY A 87 -7.63 -20.13 -3.35
C GLY A 87 -8.40 -18.99 -4.00
N GLN A 88 -8.25 -17.74 -3.56
CA GLN A 88 -8.90 -16.57 -4.15
C GLN A 88 -7.87 -15.52 -4.60
N PRO A 89 -8.13 -14.81 -5.71
CA PRO A 89 -7.30 -13.68 -6.09
C PRO A 89 -7.51 -12.53 -5.10
N GLN A 90 -6.42 -11.92 -4.68
CA GLN A 90 -6.36 -10.76 -3.80
C GLN A 90 -5.63 -9.64 -4.52
N VAL A 91 -6.00 -8.40 -4.21
CA VAL A 91 -5.30 -7.20 -4.72
C VAL A 91 -4.24 -6.79 -3.70
N GLY A 92 -2.99 -6.70 -4.15
CA GLY A 92 -1.87 -6.17 -3.40
C GLY A 92 -1.37 -4.87 -4.01
N ALA A 93 -0.73 -4.03 -3.19
CA ALA A 93 -0.05 -2.83 -3.65
C ALA A 93 1.32 -2.68 -3.00
N ARG A 94 2.28 -2.14 -3.75
CA ARG A 94 3.62 -1.78 -3.27
C ARG A 94 4.06 -0.44 -3.85
N ALA A 95 4.92 0.26 -3.13
CA ALA A 95 5.53 1.50 -3.59
C ALA A 95 6.98 1.59 -3.13
N THR A 96 7.71 2.56 -3.68
CA THR A 96 9.10 2.86 -3.32
C THR A 96 9.22 4.04 -2.35
N GLY A 97 8.17 4.86 -2.24
CA GLY A 97 8.13 6.02 -1.35
C GLY A 97 6.69 6.48 -1.11
N VAL A 98 6.50 7.25 -0.04
CA VAL A 98 5.23 7.90 0.29
C VAL A 98 5.50 9.29 0.86
N GLN A 99 4.69 10.27 0.48
CA GLN A 99 4.86 11.67 0.86
C GLN A 99 3.49 12.28 1.16
N LEU A 100 3.42 13.20 2.13
CA LEU A 100 2.22 14.02 2.32
C LEU A 100 1.97 14.88 1.08
N VAL A 101 0.71 15.00 0.68
CA VAL A 101 0.31 16.00 -0.30
C VAL A 101 0.30 17.35 0.42
N ASN A 102 1.26 18.22 0.10
CA ASN A 102 1.25 19.60 0.58
C ASN A 102 0.10 20.35 -0.11
N THR A 103 -1.03 20.47 0.58
CA THR A 103 -1.95 21.57 0.32
C THR A 103 -1.26 22.84 0.82
N LYS A 104 -0.79 23.69 -0.10
CA LYS A 104 -0.55 25.08 0.27
C LYS A 104 -1.86 25.63 0.84
N ALA A 105 -1.80 26.10 2.08
CA ALA A 105 -2.87 26.84 2.73
C ALA A 105 -3.24 28.10 1.91
#